data_AF-A0A3D8I820-F1
#
_entry.id   AF-A0A3D8I820-F1
#
_cell.length_a   1.000
_cell.length_b   1.000
_cell.length_c   1.000
_cell.angle_alpha   90.00
_cell.angle_beta   90.00
_cell.angle_gamma   90.00
#
_symmetry.space_group_name_H-M   'P 1'
#
loop_
_entity.id
_entity.type
_entity.pdbx_description
1 polymer ?
#
loop_
_entity_poly.entity_id
_entity_poly.type
_entity_poly.pdbx_seq_one_letter_code
_entity_poly.pdbx_strand_id
1 'polypeptide(L)' 'MQHNVEEQYSLQADNATLELQSDCITQAGNEIIHQVGETQIIAKGDSVIIKAGGVEVVIDSKGLVVKGGEVKSE' A
#
# COMPACT_ATOMS: atom_id res chain seq x y z
N MET A 1 35.89 9.64 -4.04
CA MET A 1 34.86 9.25 -5.02
C MET A 1 33.64 8.81 -4.23
N GLN A 2 32.55 9.57 -4.35
CA GLN A 2 31.31 9.40 -3.60
C GLN A 2 30.57 8.18 -4.17
N HIS A 3 30.36 7.14 -3.36
CA HIS A 3 29.50 6.01 -3.74
C HIS A 3 28.05 6.44 -3.49
N ASN A 4 27.33 6.84 -4.53
CA ASN A 4 25.87 6.81 -4.50
C ASN A 4 25.45 5.37 -4.78
N VAL A 5 25.31 4.56 -3.73
CA VAL A 5 24.59 3.29 -3.83
C VAL A 5 23.13 3.62 -3.57
N GLU A 6 22.28 3.45 -4.57
CA GLU A 6 20.85 3.24 -4.31
C GLU A 6 20.74 1.84 -3.67
N GLU A 7 20.74 1.78 -2.35
CA GLU A 7 20.67 0.53 -1.59
C GLU A 7 19.25 -0.03 -1.68
N GLN A 8 18.97 -0.74 -2.78
CA GLN A 8 17.73 -1.48 -2.94
C GLN A 8 17.79 -2.79 -2.13
N TYR A 9 16.77 -3.03 -1.31
CA TYR A 9 16.51 -4.33 -0.70
C TYR A 9 15.37 -5.04 -1.43
N SER A 10 15.56 -6.32 -1.77
CA SER A 10 14.53 -7.16 -2.38
C SER A 10 14.52 -8.56 -1.75
N LEU A 11 13.31 -9.06 -1.43
CA LEU A 11 13.09 -10.43 -0.96
C LEU A 11 12.18 -11.16 -1.96
N GLN A 12 12.60 -12.35 -2.41
CA GLN A 12 11.79 -13.24 -3.23
C GLN A 12 11.77 -14.62 -2.58
N ALA A 13 10.57 -15.12 -2.29
CA ALA A 13 10.35 -16.41 -1.65
C ALA A 13 8.96 -16.93 -2.02
N ASP A 14 8.75 -18.25 -1.91
CA ASP A 14 7.42 -18.86 -2.11
C ASP A 14 6.41 -18.41 -1.03
N ASN A 15 6.90 -18.14 0.18
CA ASN A 15 6.14 -17.57 1.29
C ASN A 15 7.06 -16.75 2.22
N ALA A 16 6.48 -15.84 3.00
CA ALA A 16 7.15 -15.14 4.08
C ALA A 16 6.19 -14.97 5.26
N THR A 17 6.61 -15.37 6.46
CA THR A 17 5.86 -15.21 7.71
C THR A 17 6.66 -14.31 8.65
N LEU A 18 6.04 -13.24 9.16
CA LEU A 18 6.64 -12.35 10.15
C LEU A 18 5.91 -12.52 11.48
N GLU A 19 6.59 -13.09 12.48
CA GLU A 19 6.11 -13.18 13.86
C GLU A 19 6.76 -12.07 14.68
N LEU A 20 5.98 -11.04 15.04
CA LEU A 20 6.46 -9.87 15.76
C LEU A 20 5.80 -9.81 17.15
N GLN A 21 6.59 -9.57 18.20
CA GLN A 21 6.09 -9.52 19.59
C GLN A 21 5.55 -8.13 19.99
N SER A 22 5.77 -7.11 19.15
CA SER A 22 5.36 -5.73 19.38
C SER A 22 5.02 -5.08 18.02
N ASP A 23 5.14 -3.76 17.91
CA ASP A 23 4.70 -3.00 16.75
C ASP A 23 5.61 -3.20 15.52
N CYS A 24 5.00 -3.20 14.33
CA CYS A 24 5.68 -3.14 13.04
C CYS A 24 5.48 -1.76 12.43
N ILE A 25 6.55 -0.99 12.26
CA ILE A 25 6.48 0.37 11.71
C ILE A 25 7.23 0.40 10.37
N THR A 26 6.50 0.69 9.29
CA THR A 26 7.07 0.90 7.95
C THR A 26 6.96 2.36 7.58
N GLN A 27 8.08 3.01 7.25
CA GLN A 27 8.13 4.39 6.78
C GLN A 27 8.74 4.43 5.38
N ALA A 28 8.08 5.12 4.46
CA ALA A 28 8.57 5.34 3.10
C ALA A 28 8.45 6.82 2.75
N GLY A 29 9.41 7.32 1.95
CA GLY A 29 9.42 8.72 1.53
C GLY A 29 8.44 9.06 0.40
N ASN A 30 7.86 8.03 -0.27
CA ASN A 30 6.98 8.22 -1.41
C ASN A 30 5.66 7.44 -1.25
N GLU A 31 5.72 6.11 -1.25
CA GLU A 31 4.53 5.26 -1.11
C GLU A 31 4.88 3.88 -0.52
N ILE A 32 3.87 3.24 0.08
CA ILE A 32 3.89 1.82 0.47
C ILE A 32 2.81 1.12 -0.35
N ILE A 33 3.18 0.02 -1.04
CA ILE A 33 2.27 -0.79 -1.84
C ILE A 33 2.18 -2.19 -1.24
N HIS A 34 0.99 -2.61 -0.83
CA HIS A 34 0.66 -4.00 -0.50
C HIS A 34 -0.18 -4.58 -1.64
N GLN A 35 0.35 -5.58 -2.37
CA GLN A 35 -0.27 -6.11 -3.58
C GLN A 35 -0.36 -7.64 -3.58
N VAL A 36 -1.52 -8.16 -4.01
CA VAL A 36 -1.74 -9.58 -4.34
C VAL A 36 -2.50 -9.65 -5.65
N GLY A 37 -1.83 -10.09 -6.73
CA GLY A 37 -2.41 -10.03 -8.07
C GLY A 37 -2.80 -8.60 -8.45
N GLU A 38 -4.06 -8.37 -8.79
CA GLU A 38 -4.61 -7.04 -9.12
C GLU A 38 -5.11 -6.26 -7.90
N THR A 39 -5.26 -6.92 -6.74
CA THR A 39 -5.70 -6.27 -5.51
C THR A 39 -4.54 -5.50 -4.88
N GLN A 40 -4.77 -4.24 -4.54
CA GLN A 40 -3.74 -3.33 -4.03
C GLN A 40 -4.27 -2.44 -2.90
N ILE A 41 -3.41 -2.18 -1.91
CA ILE A 41 -3.53 -1.08 -0.95
C ILE A 41 -2.29 -0.21 -1.12
N ILE A 42 -2.48 1.06 -1.43
CA ILE A 42 -1.40 2.03 -1.67
C ILE A 42 -1.55 3.17 -0.66
N ALA A 43 -0.58 3.30 0.24
CA ALA A 43 -0.49 4.44 1.15
C ALA A 43 0.52 5.45 0.59
N LYS A 44 0.10 6.71 0.49
CA LYS A 44 0.93 7.84 0.05
C LYS A 44 1.00 8.87 1.17
N GLY A 45 1.80 9.93 0.97
CA GLY A 45 1.93 11.01 1.95
C GLY A 45 0.61 11.73 2.28
N ASP A 46 -0.33 11.81 1.34
CA ASP A 46 -1.57 12.59 1.45
C ASP A 46 -2.86 11.82 1.14
N SER A 47 -2.73 10.53 0.80
CA SER A 47 -3.86 9.73 0.31
C SER A 47 -3.67 8.23 0.52
N VAL A 48 -4.79 7.51 0.52
CA VAL A 48 -4.84 6.04 0.52
C VAL A 48 -5.71 5.58 -0.64
N ILE A 49 -5.24 4.58 -1.38
CA ILE A 49 -5.95 3.99 -2.51
C ILE A 49 -6.10 2.48 -2.29
N ILE A 50 -7.31 1.95 -2.41
CA ILE A 50 -7.61 0.52 -2.35
C ILE A 50 -8.24 0.10 -3.68
N LYS A 51 -7.66 -0.93 -4.33
CA LYS A 51 -8.17 -1.50 -5.58
C LYS A 51 -8.46 -2.97 -5.37
N ALA A 52 -9.68 -3.41 -5.68
CA ALA A 52 -10.07 -4.81 -5.60
C ALA A 52 -11.32 -5.08 -6.45
N GLY A 53 -11.35 -6.19 -7.19
CA GLY A 53 -12.57 -6.65 -7.89
C GLY A 53 -13.19 -5.63 -8.85
N GLY A 54 -12.38 -4.77 -9.48
CA GLY A 54 -12.85 -3.70 -10.36
C GLY A 54 -13.35 -2.44 -9.65
N VAL A 55 -13.24 -2.36 -8.32
CA VAL A 55 -13.57 -1.18 -7.51
C VAL A 55 -12.29 -0.45 -7.11
N GLU A 56 -12.33 0.89 -7.12
CA GLU A 56 -11.28 1.76 -6.58
C GLU A 56 -11.87 2.67 -5.50
N VAL A 57 -11.27 2.65 -4.31
CA VAL A 57 -11.57 3.57 -3.21
C VAL A 57 -10.37 4.50 -3.01
N VAL A 58 -10.63 5.81 -2.92
CA VAL A 58 -9.61 6.83 -2.66
C VAL A 58 -10.04 7.65 -1.45
N ILE A 59 -9.15 7.75 -0.46
CA ILE A 59 -9.29 8.66 0.68
C ILE A 59 -8.19 9.70 0.56
N ASP A 60 -8.57 10.97 0.49
CA ASP A 60 -7.65 12.11 0.44
C ASP A 60 -8.23 13.32 1.17
N SER A 61 -7.58 14.49 1.03
CA SER A 61 -8.05 15.75 1.62
C SER A 61 -9.44 16.22 1.16
N LYS A 62 -10.01 15.63 0.10
CA LYS A 62 -11.35 15.92 -0.43
C LYS A 62 -12.40 14.95 0.10
N GLY A 63 -12.01 13.92 0.86
CA GLY A 63 -12.90 12.94 1.46
C GLY A 63 -12.72 11.54 0.89
N LEU A 64 -13.82 10.78 0.84
CA LEU A 64 -13.85 9.40 0.37
C LEU A 64 -14.57 9.31 -0.98
N VAL A 65 -13.90 8.75 -1.98
CA VAL A 65 -14.43 8.52 -3.32
C VAL A 65 -14.40 7.03 -3.64
N VAL A 66 -15.54 6.48 -4.07
CA VAL A 66 -15.63 5.10 -4.56
C VAL A 66 -15.97 5.12 -6.04
N LYS A 67 -15.19 4.40 -6.85
CA LYS A 67 -15.38 4.25 -8.28
C LYS A 67 -15.67 2.78 -8.59
N GLY A 68 -16.83 2.53 -9.21
CA GLY A 68 -17.33 1.18 -9.45
C GLY A 68 -17.89 0.52 -8.18
N GLY A 69 -18.68 -0.53 -8.36
CA GLY A 69 -19.31 -1.24 -7.24
C GLY A 69 -20.48 -0.48 -6.60
N GLU A 70 -21.06 -1.11 -5.57
CA GLU A 70 -22.17 -0.57 -4.78
C GLU A 70 -21.64 0.01 -3.46
N VAL A 71 -22.12 1.19 -3.05
CA VAL A 71 -21.84 1.76 -1.73
C VAL A 71 -23.06 1.57 -0.84
N LYS A 72 -22.89 0.85 0.28
CA LYS A 72 -23.90 0.69 1.32
C LYS A 72 -23.44 1.42 2.58
N SER A 73 -24.33 2.19 3.17
CA SER A 73 -24.13 2.83 4.48
C SER A 73 -25.14 2.26 5.48
N GLU A 74 -24.67 1.94 6.68
CA GLU A 74 -25.50 1.50 7.82
C GLU A 74 -25.89 2.67 8.72
#